data_AF-A0A3D4UNV6-F1
#
_entry.id   AF-A0A3D4UNV6-F1
#
_cell.length_a   1.000
_cell.length_b   1.000
_cell.length_c   1.000
_cell.angle_alpha   90.00
_cell.angle_beta   90.00
_cell.angle_gamma   90.00
#
_symmetry.space_group_name_H-M   'P 1'
#
loop_
_entity.id
_entity.type
_entity.pdbx_description
1 polymer ?
#
loop_
_entity_poly.entity_id
_entity_poly.type
_entity_poly.pdbx_seq_one_letter_code
_entity_poly.pdbx_strand_id
1 'polypeptide(L)'
;MARSLREQINKQDDFASPEEEAMLNIARTAGEIEGVERAFFKEFDLTPQAYNLLRILRGHKRRGKGDGVRASEIGCQMVVRVPDVTRLVDRLEERGLVGRGSCSKDRR
;
A
#
# COMPACT_ATOMS: atom_id res chain seq x y z
N MET A 1 -29.17 12.12 -6.80
CA MET A 1 -29.07 11.39 -5.52
C MET A 1 -27.99 10.35 -5.66
N ALA A 2 -27.07 10.24 -4.69
CA ALA A 2 -26.14 9.11 -4.66
C ALA A 2 -26.93 7.82 -4.36
N ARG A 3 -26.64 6.72 -5.07
CA ARG A 3 -27.24 5.41 -4.76
C ARG A 3 -26.83 4.95 -3.37
N SER A 4 -27.74 4.30 -2.64
CA SER A 4 -27.40 3.66 -1.35
C SER A 4 -26.42 2.51 -1.55
N LEU A 5 -25.68 2.10 -0.51
CA LEU A 5 -24.75 0.98 -0.65
C LEU A 5 -25.50 -0.29 -1.04
N ARG A 6 -26.68 -0.53 -0.44
CA ARG A 6 -27.57 -1.66 -0.73
C ARG A 6 -27.84 -1.79 -2.24
N GLU A 7 -28.19 -0.69 -2.89
CA GLU A 7 -28.42 -0.64 -4.35
C GLU A 7 -27.13 -0.90 -5.14
N GLN A 8 -25.99 -0.39 -4.68
CA GLN A 8 -24.70 -0.56 -5.36
C GLN A 8 -24.19 -2.00 -5.33
N ILE A 9 -24.45 -2.75 -4.26
CA ILE A 9 -24.04 -4.16 -4.12
C ILE A 9 -25.16 -5.16 -4.44
N ASN A 10 -26.33 -4.69 -4.88
CA ASN A 10 -27.52 -5.52 -5.13
C ASN A 10 -27.91 -6.42 -3.93
N LYS A 11 -27.78 -5.89 -2.71
CA LYS A 11 -28.16 -6.62 -1.49
C LYS A 11 -29.68 -6.67 -1.36
N GLN A 12 -30.22 -7.87 -1.17
CA GLN A 12 -31.66 -8.12 -1.17
C GLN A 12 -32.34 -7.62 0.11
N ASP A 13 -31.73 -7.86 1.27
CA ASP A 13 -32.25 -7.40 2.57
C ASP A 13 -31.62 -6.09 3.03
N ASP A 14 -32.20 -5.46 4.06
CA ASP A 14 -31.56 -4.32 4.73
C ASP A 14 -30.28 -4.73 5.47
N PHE A 15 -29.45 -3.73 5.79
CA PHE A 15 -28.32 -3.93 6.70
C PHE A 15 -28.83 -4.13 8.13
N ALA A 16 -28.10 -4.91 8.94
CA ALA A 16 -28.47 -5.14 10.33
C ALA A 16 -28.39 -3.84 11.15
N SER A 17 -27.52 -2.91 10.76
CA SER A 17 -27.46 -1.56 11.31
C SER A 17 -26.79 -0.56 10.36
N PRO A 18 -26.95 0.76 10.59
CA PRO A 18 -26.24 1.80 9.84
C PRO A 18 -24.71 1.70 9.94
N GLU A 19 -24.18 1.20 11.07
CA GLU A 19 -22.74 1.01 11.28
C GLU A 19 -22.18 -0.10 10.38
N GLU A 20 -22.93 -1.19 10.20
CA GLU A 20 -22.57 -2.26 9.25
C GLU A 20 -22.51 -1.72 7.83
N GLU A 21 -23.53 -0.97 7.41
CA GLU A 21 -23.56 -0.32 6.10
C GLU A 21 -22.37 0.61 5.91
N ALA A 22 -22.08 1.46 6.89
CA ALA A 22 -20.96 2.40 6.82
C ALA A 22 -19.60 1.68 6.71
N MET A 23 -19.38 0.61 7.49
CA MET A 23 -18.16 -0.18 7.43
C MET A 23 -17.96 -0.81 6.05
N LEU A 24 -19.01 -1.41 5.49
CA LEU A 24 -18.97 -2.02 4.16
C LEU A 24 -18.80 -0.96 3.07
N ASN A 25 -19.37 0.23 3.23
CA ASN A 25 -19.21 1.33 2.27
C ASN A 25 -17.76 1.82 2.22
N ILE A 26 -17.11 1.96 3.38
CA ILE A 26 -15.68 2.31 3.47
C ILE A 26 -14.83 1.22 2.80
N ALA A 27 -15.10 -0.05 3.09
CA ALA A 27 -14.37 -1.17 2.49
C ALA A 27 -14.52 -1.20 0.95
N ARG A 28 -15.74 -1.00 0.46
CA ARG A 28 -16.03 -0.92 -0.98
C ARG A 28 -15.29 0.25 -1.62
N THR A 29 -15.40 1.44 -1.03
CA THR A 29 -14.75 2.65 -1.53
C THR A 29 -13.23 2.46 -1.60
N ALA A 30 -12.64 1.88 -0.55
CA ALA A 30 -11.21 1.55 -0.54
C ALA A 30 -10.84 0.57 -1.67
N GLY A 31 -11.65 -0.45 -1.92
CA GLY A 31 -11.43 -1.41 -3.00
C GLY A 31 -11.55 -0.80 -4.40
N GLU A 32 -12.49 0.12 -4.61
CA GLU A 32 -12.65 0.87 -5.86
C GLU A 32 -11.43 1.78 -6.13
N ILE A 33 -10.97 2.51 -5.11
CA ILE A 33 -9.74 3.32 -5.18
C ILE A 33 -8.54 2.44 -5.49
N GLU A 34 -8.38 1.31 -4.78
CA GLU A 34 -7.27 0.38 -5.02
C GLU A 34 -7.32 -0.19 -6.45
N GLY A 35 -8.51 -0.39 -7.02
CA GLY A 35 -8.71 -0.78 -8.42
C GLY A 35 -8.12 0.24 -9.39
N VAL A 36 -8.43 1.52 -9.17
CA VAL A 36 -7.88 2.64 -9.97
C VAL A 36 -6.37 2.74 -9.80
N GLU A 37 -5.86 2.66 -8.57
CA GLU A 37 -4.42 2.69 -8.29
C GLU A 37 -3.68 1.54 -8.98
N ARG A 38 -4.22 0.31 -8.91
CA ARG A 38 -3.63 -0.86 -9.57
C ARG A 38 -3.56 -0.67 -11.09
N ALA A 39 -4.62 -0.15 -11.70
CA ALA A 39 -4.65 0.11 -13.14
C ALA A 39 -3.57 1.13 -13.53
N PHE A 40 -3.49 2.25 -12.80
CA PHE A 40 -2.50 3.30 -13.02
C PHE A 40 -1.06 2.80 -12.83
N PHE A 41 -0.75 2.12 -11.73
CA PHE A 41 0.62 1.68 -11.45
C PHE A 41 1.10 0.56 -12.38
N LYS A 42 0.17 -0.21 -12.96
CA LYS A 42 0.49 -1.26 -13.94
C LYS A 42 1.20 -0.68 -15.18
N GLU A 43 0.89 0.55 -15.58
CA GLU A 43 1.57 1.25 -16.69
C GLU A 43 3.07 1.48 -16.42
N PHE A 44 3.49 1.41 -15.16
CA PHE A 44 4.86 1.57 -14.69
C PHE A 44 5.45 0.25 -14.15
N ASP A 45 4.81 -0.89 -14.43
CA ASP A 45 5.13 -2.21 -13.86
C ASP A 45 5.20 -2.21 -12.33
N LEU A 46 4.45 -1.32 -11.65
CA LEU A 46 4.43 -1.19 -10.20
C LEU A 46 3.12 -1.70 -9.60
N THR A 47 3.16 -2.04 -8.32
CA THR A 47 1.97 -2.23 -7.50
C THR A 47 1.80 -1.04 -6.55
N PRO A 48 0.58 -0.77 -6.03
CA PRO A 48 0.39 0.26 -5.00
C PRO A 48 1.32 0.08 -3.80
N GLN A 49 1.60 -1.16 -3.40
CA GLN A 49 2.52 -1.49 -2.31
C GLN A 49 3.97 -1.16 -2.66
N ALA A 50 4.40 -1.47 -3.90
CA ALA A 50 5.73 -1.11 -4.40
C ALA A 50 5.92 0.41 -4.44
N TYR A 51 4.92 1.14 -4.94
CA TYR A 51 4.92 2.60 -4.90
C TYR A 51 4.97 3.14 -3.47
N ASN A 52 4.21 2.54 -2.54
CA ASN A 52 4.23 2.95 -1.14
C ASN A 52 5.62 2.81 -0.52
N LEU A 53 6.33 1.72 -0.82
CA LEU A 53 7.72 1.52 -0.41
C LEU A 53 8.62 2.63 -0.95
N LEU A 54 8.54 2.94 -2.25
CA LEU A 54 9.32 4.01 -2.87
C LEU A 54 9.00 5.39 -2.24
N ARG A 55 7.73 5.65 -1.92
CA ARG A 55 7.28 6.87 -1.24
C ARG A 55 7.88 6.99 0.16
N ILE A 56 7.95 5.90 0.92
CA ILE A 56 8.58 5.86 2.25
C ILE A 56 10.07 6.16 2.13
N LEU A 57 10.80 5.50 1.23
CA LEU A 57 12.22 5.75 0.98
C LEU A 57 12.49 7.21 0.60
N ARG A 58 11.67 7.77 -0.32
CA ARG A 58 11.75 9.19 -0.70
C ARG A 58 11.54 10.12 0.50
N GLY A 59 10.62 9.78 1.41
CA GLY A 59 10.35 10.56 2.61
C GLY A 59 11.50 10.54 3.63
N HIS A 60 12.24 9.43 3.74
CA HIS A 60 13.45 9.36 4.56
C HIS A 60 14.60 10.15 3.96
N LYS A 61 14.84 10.00 2.66
CA LYS A 61 15.86 10.78 1.93
C LYS A 61 15.67 12.29 2.12
N ARG A 62 14.43 12.78 2.00
CA ARG A 62 14.11 14.21 2.21
C ARG A 62 14.35 14.72 3.63
N ARG A 63 14.25 13.84 4.65
CA ARG A 63 14.44 14.20 6.06
C ARG A 63 15.89 14.13 6.51
N GLY A 64 16.83 13.85 5.60
CA GLY A 64 18.26 13.73 5.93
C GLY A 64 18.59 12.53 6.83
N LYS A 65 17.70 11.53 6.91
CA LYS A 65 17.87 10.33 7.77
C LYS A 65 18.85 9.29 7.21
N GLY A 66 19.80 9.69 6.37
CA GLY A 66 20.78 8.82 5.72
C GLY A 66 20.24 8.10 4.47
N ASP A 67 21.15 7.36 3.80
CA ASP A 67 20.93 6.75 2.49
C ASP A 67 20.19 5.40 2.52
N GLY A 68 19.78 4.91 3.70
CA GLY A 68 19.16 3.60 3.84
C GLY A 68 18.11 3.53 4.95
N VAL A 69 17.06 2.74 4.71
CA VAL A 69 15.97 2.48 5.66
C VAL A 69 15.87 0.98 5.86
N ARG A 70 15.77 0.52 7.12
CA ARG A 70 15.62 -0.91 7.43
C ARG A 70 14.29 -1.43 6.90
N ALA A 71 14.27 -2.65 6.36
CA ALA A 71 13.06 -3.27 5.83
C ALA A 71 11.94 -3.40 6.89
N SER A 72 12.30 -3.65 8.14
CA SER A 72 11.35 -3.67 9.26
C SER A 72 10.70 -2.30 9.51
N GLU A 73 11.47 -1.22 9.40
CA GLU A 73 10.97 0.14 9.57
C GLU A 73 10.08 0.57 8.39
N ILE A 74 10.43 0.13 7.17
CA ILE A 74 9.57 0.28 5.99
C ILE A 74 8.22 -0.40 6.26
N GLY A 75 8.23 -1.65 6.73
CA GLY A 75 7.02 -2.41 7.05
C GLY A 75 6.09 -1.69 8.03
N CYS A 76 6.65 -1.04 9.07
CA CYS A 76 5.88 -0.25 10.03
C CYS A 76 5.24 1.01 9.42
N GLN A 77 5.80 1.55 8.34
CA GLN A 77 5.32 2.77 7.67
C GLN A 77 4.39 2.48 6.48
N MET A 78 4.21 1.22 6.10
CA MET A 78 3.30 0.85 5.02
C MET A 78 1.84 1.12 5.41
N VAL A 79 1.11 1.72 4.46
CA VAL A 79 -0.33 1.99 4.59
C VAL A 79 -1.11 0.68 4.63
N VAL A 80 -0.80 -0.23 3.70
CA VAL A 80 -1.29 -1.60 3.69
C VAL A 80 -0.11 -2.50 4.04
N ARG A 81 -0.22 -3.22 5.16
CA ARG A 81 0.83 -4.13 5.61
C ARG A 81 0.99 -5.26 4.59
N VAL A 82 2.23 -5.52 4.20
CA VAL A 82 2.59 -6.72 3.45
C VAL A 82 3.38 -7.65 4.38
N PRO A 83 3.12 -8.96 4.35
CA PRO A 83 3.81 -9.92 5.21
C PRO A 83 5.29 -10.07 4.86
N ASP A 84 5.66 -9.75 3.62
CA ASP A 84 7.00 -9.99 3.06
C ASP A 84 7.53 -8.74 2.37
N VAL A 85 7.96 -7.77 3.18
CA VAL A 85 8.57 -6.52 2.72
C VAL A 85 9.89 -6.80 2.01
N THR A 86 10.65 -7.81 2.45
CA THR A 86 11.95 -8.18 1.87
C THR A 86 11.80 -8.58 0.41
N ARG A 87 10.85 -9.44 0.08
CA ARG A 87 10.59 -9.83 -1.33
C ARG A 87 10.01 -8.69 -2.17
N LEU A 88 9.37 -7.70 -1.55
CA LEU A 88 8.98 -6.49 -2.24
C LEU A 88 10.20 -5.61 -2.57
N VAL A 89 11.17 -5.53 -1.65
CA VAL A 89 12.46 -4.86 -1.88
C VAL A 89 13.25 -5.58 -2.97
N ASP A 90 13.35 -6.90 -2.94
CA ASP A 90 14.07 -7.71 -3.94
C ASP A 90 13.59 -7.38 -5.36
N ARG A 91 12.27 -7.41 -5.58
CA ARG A 91 11.67 -7.09 -6.89
C ARG A 91 11.91 -5.65 -7.33
N LEU A 92 12.06 -4.71 -6.41
CA LEU A 92 12.37 -3.32 -6.74
C LEU A 92 13.87 -3.14 -7.02
N GLU A 93 14.73 -3.93 -6.38
CA GLU A 93 16.18 -3.95 -6.59
C GLU A 93 16.52 -4.57 -7.94
N GLU A 94 15.89 -5.68 -8.31
CA GLU A 94 16.00 -6.31 -9.64
C GLU A 94 15.65 -5.34 -10.78
N ARG A 95 14.79 -4.35 -10.48
CA ARG A 95 14.38 -3.29 -11.41
C ARG A 95 15.25 -2.04 -11.34
N GLY A 96 16.26 -2.00 -10.48
CA GLY A 96 17.13 -0.84 -10.27
C GLY A 96 16.45 0.37 -9.64
N LEU A 97 15.28 0.20 -9.02
CA LEU A 97 14.52 1.30 -8.39
C LEU A 97 14.97 1.58 -6.96
N VAL A 98 15.60 0.59 -6.32
CA VAL A 98 16.20 0.69 -4.98
C VAL A 98 17.56 0.02 -5.00
N GLY A 99 18.43 0.36 -4.05
CA GLY A 99 19.68 -0.35 -3.82
C GLY A 99 19.80 -0.73 -2.35
N ARG A 100 20.48 -1.84 -2.07
CA ARG A 100 20.86 -2.23 -0.71
C ARG A 100 22.27 -1.75 -0.38
N GLY A 101 22.41 -1.18 0.83
CA GLY A 101 23.71 -0.90 1.43
C GLY A 101 23.91 -1.78 2.66
N SER A 102 25.12 -2.31 2.84
CA SER A 102 25.48 -3.01 4.08
C SER A 102 25.56 -2.00 5.23
N CYS A 103 24.74 -2.17 6.26
CA CYS A 103 24.92 -1.43 7.51
C CYS A 103 26.02 -2.13 8.32
N SER A 104 27.16 -1.48 8.56
CA SER A 104 28.26 -2.04 9.36
C SER A 104 27.86 -2.37 10.81
N LYS A 105 26.74 -1.82 11.28
CA LYS A 105 26.19 -2.03 12.64
C LYS A 105 25.15 -3.15 12.75
N ASP A 106 24.64 -3.68 11.65
CA ASP A 106 23.66 -4.76 11.67
C ASP A 106 23.68 -5.52 10.35
N ARG A 107 24.06 -6.82 10.40
CA ARG A 107 24.21 -7.69 9.22
C ARG A 107 22.89 -8.40 8.86
N ARG A 108 21.76 -7.97 9.42
CA ARG A 108 20.42 -8.52 9.20
C ARG A 108 19.52 -7.51 8.49
#